data_AF-A0A930WY19-F1
#
_entry.id   AF-A0A930WY19-F1
#
_cell.length_a   1.000
_cell.length_b   1.000
_cell.length_c   1.000
_cell.angle_alpha   90.00
_cell.angle_beta   90.00
_cell.angle_gamma   90.00
#
_symmetry.space_group_name_H-M   'P 1'
#
loop_
_entity.id
_entity.type
_entity.pdbx_description
1 polymer ?
#
loop_
_entity_poly.entity_id
_entity_poly.type
_entity_poly.pdbx_seq_one_letter_code
_entity_poly.pdbx_strand_id
1 'polypeptide(L)'
;KVMVETGKSLSELASEVTIYPQKLVNIRVENSMKDKAMEVPAIAAIIEKMEAEMAGNGRILVRPSGTEPLLRVMAEAPTDDEVNYYVDTIADVVRAEIGLD
;
A
#
# COMPACT_ATOMS: atom_id res chain seq x y z
N LYS A 1 29.87 -5.57 10.63
CA LYS A 1 30.67 -6.83 10.55
C LYS A 1 30.49 -7.51 9.19
N VAL A 2 29.25 -7.70 8.73
CA VAL A 2 28.93 -8.34 7.42
C VAL A 2 29.78 -7.89 6.23
N MET A 3 29.82 -6.60 5.86
CA MET A 3 30.64 -6.12 4.73
C MET A 3 32.14 -6.41 4.88
N VAL A 4 32.66 -6.32 6.11
CA VAL A 4 34.07 -6.60 6.42
C VAL A 4 34.36 -8.10 6.36
N GLU A 5 33.42 -8.93 6.84
CA GLU A 5 33.53 -10.40 6.83
C GLU A 5 33.38 -10.99 5.43
N THR A 6 32.53 -10.40 4.59
CA THR A 6 32.28 -10.87 3.21
C THR A 6 33.19 -10.22 2.18
N GLY A 7 33.84 -9.10 2.52
CA GLY A 7 34.63 -8.29 1.58
C GLY A 7 33.80 -7.60 0.49
N LYS A 8 32.47 -7.68 0.56
CA LYS A 8 31.55 -7.10 -0.43
C LYS A 8 31.11 -5.69 -0.03
N SER A 9 30.90 -4.83 -1.02
CA SER A 9 30.23 -3.55 -0.87
C SER A 9 28.74 -3.73 -0.51
N LEU A 10 28.12 -2.68 0.05
CA LEU A 10 26.70 -2.71 0.40
C LEU A 10 25.81 -2.91 -0.84
N SER A 11 26.17 -2.30 -1.97
CA SER A 11 25.47 -2.47 -3.24
C SER A 11 25.50 -3.91 -3.74
N GLU A 12 26.63 -4.61 -3.57
CA GLU A 12 26.73 -6.02 -3.93
C GLU A 12 25.87 -6.90 -3.02
N LEU A 13 25.85 -6.61 -1.72
CA LEU A 13 25.01 -7.33 -0.76
C LEU A 13 23.50 -7.10 -1.00
N ALA A 14 23.12 -5.91 -1.44
CA ALA A 14 21.72 -5.57 -1.72
C ALA A 14 21.24 -6.03 -3.12
N SER A 15 22.15 -6.42 -4.02
CA SER A 15 21.83 -6.72 -5.42
C SER A 15 20.90 -7.93 -5.62
N GLU A 16 20.80 -8.81 -4.62
CA GLU A 16 19.90 -9.97 -4.65
C GLU A 16 18.44 -9.59 -4.35
N VAL A 17 18.18 -8.38 -3.85
CA VAL A 17 16.85 -7.88 -3.54
C VAL A 17 16.30 -7.10 -4.73
N THR A 18 15.20 -7.58 -5.30
CA THR A 18 14.46 -6.82 -6.31
C THR A 18 13.64 -5.74 -5.62
N ILE A 19 13.89 -4.48 -5.95
CA ILE A 19 13.11 -3.34 -5.45
C ILE A 19 11.94 -3.13 -6.40
N TYR A 20 10.71 -3.34 -5.90
CA TYR A 20 9.51 -3.00 -6.64
C TYR A 20 9.17 -1.51 -6.50
N PRO A 21 8.61 -0.87 -7.52
CA PRO A 21 7.97 0.42 -7.35
C PRO A 21 6.88 0.30 -6.28
N GLN A 22 6.66 1.42 -5.57
CA GLN A 22 5.72 1.51 -4.47
C GLN A 22 5.06 2.89 -4.48
N LYS A 23 3.77 2.93 -4.19
CA LYS A 23 3.00 4.17 -4.02
C LYS A 23 2.24 4.11 -2.71
N LEU A 24 2.25 5.23 -2.00
CA LEU A 24 1.50 5.46 -0.76
C LEU A 24 0.63 6.71 -0.95
N VAL A 25 -0.67 6.56 -0.75
CA VAL A 25 -1.63 7.65 -0.74
C VAL A 25 -2.21 7.78 0.67
N ASN A 26 -2.25 9.01 1.17
CA ASN A 26 -2.89 9.37 2.44
C ASN A 26 -4.23 10.01 2.16
N ILE A 27 -5.31 9.42 2.65
CA ILE A 27 -6.68 9.90 2.45
C ILE A 27 -7.19 10.41 3.78
N ARG A 28 -7.69 11.65 3.80
CA ARG A 28 -8.27 12.22 5.01
C ARG A 28 -9.67 11.67 5.21
N VAL A 29 -9.92 11.16 6.41
CA VAL A 29 -11.17 10.49 6.80
C VAL A 29 -11.58 10.95 8.19
N GLU A 30 -12.84 10.75 8.57
CA GLU A 30 -13.25 11.00 9.95
C GLU A 30 -12.48 10.10 10.92
N ASN A 31 -12.11 10.64 12.08
CA ASN A 31 -11.45 9.87 13.14
C ASN A 31 -12.28 8.67 13.61
N SER A 32 -13.61 8.79 13.58
CA SER A 32 -14.58 7.72 13.89
C SER A 32 -14.52 6.56 12.89
N MET A 33 -14.08 6.83 11.66
CA MET A 33 -14.15 5.90 10.52
C MET A 33 -12.80 5.28 10.16
N LYS A 34 -11.66 5.91 10.51
CA LYS A 34 -10.33 5.41 10.10
C LYS A 34 -10.07 3.95 10.49
N ASP A 35 -10.46 3.55 11.70
CA ASP A 35 -10.24 2.20 12.22
C ASP A 35 -11.35 1.22 11.77
N LYS A 36 -12.43 1.74 11.16
CA LYS A 36 -13.59 0.99 10.67
C LYS A 36 -13.65 0.92 9.16
N ALA A 37 -12.61 1.36 8.45
CA ALA A 37 -12.61 1.39 6.98
C ALA A 37 -12.92 0.02 6.37
N MET A 38 -12.45 -1.07 6.99
CA MET A 38 -12.73 -2.45 6.55
C MET A 38 -14.15 -2.94 6.89
N GLU A 39 -14.90 -2.23 7.73
CA GLU A 39 -16.31 -2.52 8.00
C GLU A 39 -17.21 -1.97 6.88
N VAL A 40 -16.70 -1.06 6.05
CA VAL A 40 -17.41 -0.52 4.88
C VAL A 40 -17.37 -1.56 3.75
N PRO A 41 -18.52 -2.13 3.33
CA PRO A 41 -18.53 -3.25 2.38
C PRO A 41 -17.87 -2.93 1.04
N ALA A 42 -18.04 -1.70 0.53
CA ALA A 42 -17.44 -1.27 -0.73
C ALA A 42 -15.90 -1.22 -0.66
N ILE A 43 -15.34 -0.76 0.46
CA ILE A 43 -13.88 -0.70 0.68
C ILE A 43 -13.31 -2.12 0.84
N ALA A 44 -13.95 -2.96 1.64
CA ALA A 44 -13.50 -4.35 1.81
C ALA A 44 -13.52 -5.11 0.46
N ALA A 45 -14.60 -4.98 -0.31
CA ALA A 45 -14.76 -5.65 -1.59
C ALA A 45 -13.73 -5.19 -2.64
N ILE A 46 -13.42 -3.88 -2.72
CA ILE A 46 -12.42 -3.42 -3.68
C ILE A 46 -11.01 -3.88 -3.32
N ILE A 47 -10.67 -3.91 -2.02
CA ILE A 47 -9.37 -4.42 -1.56
C ILE A 47 -9.24 -5.91 -1.90
N GLU A 48 -10.24 -6.72 -1.58
CA GLU A 48 -10.24 -8.16 -1.89
C GLU A 48 -10.12 -8.41 -3.40
N LYS A 49 -10.83 -7.63 -4.22
CA LYS A 49 -10.73 -7.70 -5.68
C LYS A 49 -9.31 -7.39 -6.17
N MET A 50 -8.71 -6.31 -5.68
CA MET A 50 -7.36 -5.89 -6.11
C MET A 50 -6.28 -6.86 -5.60
N GLU A 51 -6.43 -7.42 -4.40
CA GLU A 51 -5.54 -8.47 -3.88
C GLU A 51 -5.62 -9.76 -4.72
N ALA A 52 -6.82 -10.15 -5.12
CA ALA A 52 -7.02 -11.30 -5.99
C ALA A 52 -6.42 -11.08 -7.39
N GLU A 53 -6.60 -9.89 -7.96
CA GLU A 53 -6.04 -9.51 -9.27
C GLU A 53 -4.51 -9.44 -9.24
N MET A 54 -3.94 -8.93 -8.14
CA MET A 54 -2.50 -8.90 -7.91
C MET A 54 -1.89 -10.31 -7.81
N ALA A 55 -2.67 -11.32 -7.42
CA ALA A 55 -2.28 -12.73 -7.42
C ALA A 55 -0.93 -13.04 -6.74
N GLY A 56 -0.59 -12.27 -5.69
CA GLY A 56 0.68 -12.39 -4.96
C GLY A 56 1.90 -11.79 -5.66
N ASN A 57 1.74 -11.20 -6.84
CA ASN A 57 2.79 -10.51 -7.60
C ASN A 57 2.96 -9.06 -7.10
N GLY A 58 3.11 -8.91 -5.79
CA GLY A 58 3.12 -7.61 -5.11
C GLY A 58 2.47 -7.68 -3.74
N ARG A 59 2.17 -6.51 -3.18
CA ARG A 59 1.47 -6.40 -1.90
C ARG A 59 0.61 -5.14 -1.85
N ILE A 60 -0.58 -5.27 -1.29
CA ILE A 60 -1.46 -4.16 -0.89
C ILE A 60 -1.41 -4.03 0.64
N LEU A 61 -1.42 -2.80 1.14
CA LEU A 61 -1.52 -2.49 2.57
C LEU A 61 -2.44 -1.28 2.77
N VAL A 62 -3.59 -1.53 3.37
CA VAL A 62 -4.52 -0.49 3.82
C VAL A 62 -4.53 -0.46 5.34
N ARG A 63 -4.27 0.71 5.93
CA ARG A 63 -4.24 0.86 7.40
C ARG A 63 -4.57 2.28 7.86
N PRO A 64 -5.15 2.44 9.06
CA PRO A 64 -5.29 3.75 9.68
C PRO A 64 -3.94 4.34 10.12
N SER A 65 -3.86 5.67 10.13
CA SER A 65 -2.79 6.39 10.83
C SER A 65 -3.06 6.42 12.34
N GLY A 66 -2.03 6.08 13.13
CA GLY A 66 -2.12 6.08 14.59
C GLY A 66 -2.17 7.48 15.20
N THR A 67 -1.62 8.49 14.52
CA THR A 67 -1.47 9.86 15.04
C THR A 67 -2.33 10.89 14.30
N GLU A 68 -2.87 10.54 13.13
CA GLU A 68 -3.57 11.48 12.25
C GLU A 68 -4.92 10.89 11.80
N PRO A 69 -5.89 11.74 11.41
CA PRO A 69 -7.16 11.31 10.82
C PRO A 69 -6.97 10.92 9.34
N LEU A 70 -6.12 9.92 9.09
CA LEU A 70 -5.77 9.46 7.75
C LEU A 70 -5.97 7.95 7.63
N LEU A 71 -6.51 7.51 6.48
CA LEU A 71 -6.36 6.15 6.00
C LEU A 71 -5.21 6.11 4.98
N ARG A 72 -4.28 5.18 5.17
CA ARG A 72 -3.11 4.99 4.31
C ARG A 72 -3.37 3.81 3.39
N VAL A 73 -3.32 4.07 2.09
CA VAL A 73 -3.45 3.05 1.03
C VAL A 73 -2.10 2.95 0.33
N MET A 74 -1.51 1.76 0.35
CA MET A 74 -0.21 1.51 -0.25
C MET A 74 -0.26 0.24 -1.09
N ALA A 75 0.46 0.25 -2.22
CA ALA A 75 0.78 -0.98 -2.94
C ALA A 75 2.21 -0.96 -3.46
N GLU A 76 2.77 -2.14 -3.63
CA GLU A 76 4.01 -2.43 -4.35
C GLU A 76 3.76 -3.55 -5.36
N ALA A 77 4.25 -3.40 -6.59
CA ALA A 77 4.04 -4.33 -7.71
C ALA A 77 5.21 -4.17 -8.71
N PRO A 78 5.38 -5.06 -9.71
CA PRO A 78 6.53 -5.01 -10.62
C PRO A 78 6.66 -3.74 -11.47
N THR A 79 5.56 -3.03 -11.75
CA THR A 79 5.55 -1.82 -12.59
C THR A 79 4.85 -0.64 -11.92
N ASP A 80 5.29 0.57 -12.25
CA ASP A 80 4.63 1.81 -11.77
C ASP A 80 3.16 1.88 -12.20
N ASP A 81 2.83 1.37 -13.39
CA ASP A 81 1.46 1.34 -13.91
C ASP A 81 0.56 0.44 -13.06
N GLU A 82 1.03 -0.75 -12.69
CA GLU A 82 0.30 -1.66 -11.78
C GLU A 82 0.13 -1.01 -10.40
N VAL A 83 1.20 -0.44 -9.85
CA VAL A 83 1.16 0.25 -8.56
C VAL A 83 0.14 1.39 -8.56
N ASN A 84 0.15 2.23 -9.60
CA ASN A 84 -0.81 3.32 -9.77
C ASN A 84 -2.24 2.77 -9.88
N TYR A 85 -2.44 1.75 -10.71
CA TYR A 85 -3.74 1.11 -10.90
C TYR A 85 -4.33 0.61 -9.56
N TYR A 86 -3.59 -0.18 -8.79
CA TYR A 86 -4.08 -0.72 -7.52
C TYR A 86 -4.35 0.37 -6.49
N VAL A 87 -3.40 1.29 -6.29
CA VAL A 87 -3.54 2.33 -5.27
C VAL A 87 -4.65 3.31 -5.60
N ASP A 88 -4.73 3.77 -6.85
CA ASP A 88 -5.70 4.79 -7.24
C ASP A 88 -7.12 4.22 -7.24
N THR A 89 -7.30 2.98 -7.71
CA THR A 89 -8.59 2.29 -7.68
C THR A 89 -9.13 2.13 -6.25
N ILE A 90 -8.29 1.70 -5.30
CA ILE A 90 -8.70 1.57 -3.89
C ILE A 90 -8.94 2.96 -3.30
N ALA A 91 -8.05 3.92 -3.57
CA ALA A 91 -8.14 5.25 -3.02
C ALA A 91 -9.42 5.99 -3.45
N ASP A 92 -9.86 5.81 -4.69
CA ASP A 92 -11.09 6.42 -5.20
C ASP A 92 -12.34 5.91 -4.47
N VAL A 93 -12.41 4.60 -4.19
CA VAL A 93 -13.50 4.03 -3.39
C VAL A 93 -13.45 4.55 -1.95
N VAL A 94 -12.27 4.59 -1.32
CA VAL A 94 -12.13 5.12 0.04
C VAL A 94 -12.58 6.58 0.11
N ARG A 95 -12.18 7.42 -0.86
CA ARG A 95 -12.60 8.82 -0.92
C ARG A 95 -14.11 8.95 -1.06
N ALA A 96 -14.72 8.15 -1.94
CA ALA A 96 -16.17 8.19 -2.17
C ALA A 96 -16.99 7.75 -0.95
N GLU A 97 -16.51 6.77 -0.18
CA GLU A 97 -17.26 6.19 0.93
C GLU A 97 -17.06 6.91 2.26
N ILE A 98 -15.82 7.32 2.59
CA ILE A 98 -15.47 7.85 3.92
C ILE A 98 -14.49 9.04 3.88
N GLY A 99 -14.18 9.56 2.69
CA GLY A 99 -13.30 10.72 2.51
C GLY A 99 -13.91 12.01 3.06
N LEU A 100 -13.05 12.91 3.54
CA LEU A 100 -13.44 14.24 4.03
C LEU A 100 -13.15 15.38 3.05
N ASP A 101 -12.71 15.05 1.84
CA ASP A 101 -12.34 15.98 0.78
C ASP A 101 -13.39 16.03 -0.33
#